data_AF-A0A194RUM4-F1
#
_entry.id   AF-A0A194RUM4-F1
#
_cell.length_a   1.000
_cell.length_b   1.000
_cell.length_c   1.000
_cell.angle_alpha   90.00
_cell.angle_beta   90.00
_cell.angle_gamma   90.00
#
_symmetry.space_group_name_H-M   'P 1'
#
loop_
_entity.id
_entity.type
_entity.pdbx_description
1 polymer ?
#
loop_
_entity_poly.entity_id
_entity_poly.type
_entity_poly.pdbx_seq_one_letter_code
_entity_poly.pdbx_strand_id
1 'polypeptide(L)'
;MNQLFRLMWSWCTSETDASSLTLHKYLSEFPGLVHFVYVDRTTGRFLAPDMADCAHMLNPHTVRAIVSRALSSFREGYGGAAWRRGALHACALQWWERRGVPVRPARPPHPAAARALPPPGHLRAAFYRQLVDLAFPTDSQGVSIKELICIHLGLVPAATAVQQARRLAHSVHELAGYKPTLATDLL
;
A
#
# COMPACT_ATOMS: atom_id res chain seq x y z
N MET A 1 8.18 -15.30 8.22
CA MET A 1 8.57 -14.85 6.86
C MET A 1 7.41 -14.06 6.26
N ASN A 2 7.61 -12.80 5.85
CA ASN A 2 6.51 -11.92 5.40
C ASN A 2 5.94 -12.42 4.06
N GLN A 3 4.70 -12.92 4.02
CA GLN A 3 4.12 -13.47 2.78
C GLN A 3 3.97 -12.44 1.67
N LEU A 4 3.86 -11.16 2.00
CA LEU A 4 3.85 -10.07 1.02
C LEU A 4 5.11 -10.11 0.18
N PHE A 5 6.27 -10.32 0.82
CA PHE A 5 7.55 -10.49 0.15
C PHE A 5 7.60 -11.76 -0.71
N ARG A 6 7.05 -12.88 -0.21
CA ARG A 6 7.03 -14.15 -0.96
C ARG A 6 6.15 -14.04 -2.22
N LEU A 7 5.02 -13.34 -2.11
CA LEU A 7 4.09 -13.11 -3.22
C LEU A 7 4.67 -12.13 -4.25
N MET A 8 5.29 -11.03 -3.79
CA MET A 8 5.98 -10.07 -4.67
C MET A 8 7.08 -10.76 -5.48
N TRP A 9 7.81 -11.70 -4.88
CA TRP A 9 8.85 -12.45 -5.56
C TRP A 9 8.31 -13.54 -6.50
N SER A 10 7.21 -14.21 -6.12
CA SER A 10 6.58 -15.26 -6.94
C SER A 10 5.92 -14.73 -8.21
N TRP A 11 5.60 -13.44 -8.29
CA TRP A 11 5.00 -12.80 -9.48
C TRP A 11 6.04 -12.27 -10.46
N CYS A 12 7.30 -12.08 -10.03
CA CYS A 12 8.41 -11.75 -10.93
C CYS A 12 8.71 -12.86 -11.96
N THR A 13 8.05 -14.02 -11.85
CA THR A 13 8.29 -15.20 -12.68
C THR A 13 7.11 -15.60 -13.57
N SER A 14 6.00 -14.85 -13.58
CA SER A 14 4.82 -15.19 -14.40
C SER A 14 4.31 -14.01 -15.25
N GLU A 15 4.49 -14.17 -16.55
CA GLU A 15 3.81 -13.64 -17.74
C GLU A 15 3.12 -12.26 -17.68
N THR A 16 3.66 -11.36 -18.52
CA THR A 16 3.15 -10.04 -18.90
C THR A 16 1.73 -10.11 -19.46
N ASP A 17 0.76 -9.57 -18.73
CA ASP A 17 -0.59 -9.29 -19.23
C ASP A 17 -0.89 -7.79 -19.07
N ALA A 18 -1.93 -7.27 -19.73
CA ALA A 18 -2.22 -5.83 -19.91
C ALA A 18 -2.17 -4.93 -18.64
N SER A 19 -2.23 -5.52 -17.45
CA SER A 19 -1.96 -4.87 -16.16
C SER A 19 -0.52 -4.32 -16.05
N SER A 20 0.48 -4.99 -16.60
CA SER A 20 1.88 -4.53 -16.57
C SER A 20 2.06 -3.22 -17.35
N LEU A 21 1.43 -3.11 -18.53
CA LEU A 21 1.56 -1.94 -19.41
C LEU A 21 0.89 -0.69 -18.81
N THR A 22 -0.24 -0.88 -18.12
CA THR A 22 -0.90 0.19 -17.35
C THR A 22 -0.11 0.57 -16.10
N LEU A 23 0.54 -0.38 -15.43
CA LEU A 23 1.44 -0.11 -14.30
C LEU A 23 2.71 0.66 -14.71
N HIS A 24 3.30 0.34 -15.86
CA HIS A 24 4.45 1.10 -16.40
C HIS A 24 4.10 2.55 -16.72
N LYS A 25 2.87 2.82 -17.19
CA LYS A 25 2.39 4.18 -17.41
C LYS A 25 2.43 5.02 -16.13
N TYR A 26 2.10 4.43 -14.98
CA TYR A 26 2.18 5.16 -13.71
C TYR A 26 3.63 5.46 -13.30
N LEU A 27 4.57 4.56 -13.59
CA LEU A 27 5.99 4.83 -13.33
C LEU A 27 6.50 6.01 -14.19
N SER A 28 6.02 6.16 -15.42
CA SER A 28 6.40 7.30 -16.28
C SER A 28 5.70 8.61 -15.89
N GLU A 29 4.51 8.56 -15.29
CA GLU A 29 3.77 9.74 -14.83
C GLU A 29 4.36 10.40 -13.56
N PHE A 30 5.16 9.66 -12.78
CA PHE A 30 5.75 10.15 -11.53
C PHE A 30 7.28 10.19 -11.62
N PRO A 31 7.89 11.36 -11.91
CA PRO A 31 9.33 11.48 -12.04
C PRO A 31 10.09 10.98 -10.82
N GLY A 32 11.02 10.04 -11.05
CA GLY A 32 11.83 9.43 -10.01
C GLY A 32 11.15 8.31 -9.24
N LEU A 33 9.89 7.94 -9.53
CA LEU A 33 9.27 6.73 -9.00
C LEU A 33 9.89 5.50 -9.67
N VAL A 34 10.44 4.61 -8.86
CA VAL A 34 11.08 3.37 -9.31
C VAL A 34 10.09 2.21 -9.26
N HIS A 35 9.31 2.15 -8.17
CA HIS A 35 8.41 1.03 -7.93
C HIS A 35 7.34 1.39 -6.89
N PHE A 36 6.24 0.63 -6.84
CA PHE A 36 5.27 0.73 -5.77
C PHE A 36 4.58 -0.60 -5.47
N VAL A 37 4.01 -0.69 -4.27
CA VAL A 37 3.18 -1.81 -3.83
C VAL A 37 1.91 -1.25 -3.20
N TYR A 38 0.77 -1.54 -3.81
CA TYR A 38 -0.54 -1.29 -3.25
C TYR A 38 -1.11 -2.57 -2.63
N VAL A 39 -1.78 -2.46 -1.48
CA VAL A 39 -2.38 -3.58 -0.77
C VAL A 39 -3.76 -3.22 -0.27
N ASP A 40 -4.74 -4.05 -0.60
CA ASP A 40 -6.04 -4.08 0.04
C ASP A 40 -6.06 -5.17 1.11
N ARG A 41 -5.99 -4.76 2.38
CA ARG A 41 -5.91 -5.69 3.52
C ARG A 41 -7.22 -6.43 3.78
N THR A 42 -8.35 -5.93 3.28
CA THR A 42 -9.65 -6.57 3.46
C THR A 42 -9.78 -7.77 2.52
N THR A 43 -9.47 -7.56 1.24
CA THR A 43 -9.52 -8.63 0.23
C THR A 43 -8.27 -9.49 0.21
N GLY A 44 -7.15 -8.98 0.75
CA GLY A 44 -5.83 -9.59 0.64
C GLY A 44 -5.26 -9.49 -0.77
N ARG A 45 -5.83 -8.64 -1.63
CA ARG A 45 -5.29 -8.36 -2.97
C ARG A 45 -4.18 -7.33 -2.85
N PHE A 46 -3.22 -7.41 -3.74
CA PHE A 46 -2.16 -6.43 -3.87
C PHE A 46 -1.86 -6.19 -5.35
N LEU A 47 -1.20 -5.09 -5.64
CA LEU A 47 -0.81 -4.66 -6.97
C LEU A 47 0.60 -4.08 -6.90
N ALA A 48 1.47 -4.51 -7.79
CA ALA A 48 2.81 -3.97 -7.96
C ALA A 48 3.25 -4.14 -9.42
N PRO A 49 3.99 -3.19 -10.02
CA PRO A 49 4.65 -3.39 -11.31
C PRO A 49 5.59 -4.61 -11.29
N ASP A 50 6.05 -5.08 -12.44
CA ASP A 50 7.15 -6.04 -12.47
C ASP A 50 8.43 -5.36 -11.90
N MET A 51 9.29 -6.14 -11.23
CA MET A 51 10.58 -5.66 -10.76
C MET A 51 11.70 -5.81 -11.80
N ALA A 52 11.47 -6.45 -12.95
CA ALA A 52 12.49 -6.73 -13.97
C ALA A 52 13.35 -5.50 -14.31
N ASP A 53 12.71 -4.35 -14.55
CA ASP A 53 13.38 -3.11 -14.94
C ASP A 53 14.15 -2.43 -13.80
N CYS A 54 13.83 -2.76 -12.55
CA CYS A 54 14.43 -2.13 -11.36
C CYS A 54 15.17 -3.13 -10.45
N ALA A 55 15.35 -4.38 -10.87
CA ALA A 55 15.97 -5.44 -10.07
C ALA A 55 17.38 -5.11 -9.59
N HIS A 56 18.14 -4.34 -10.40
CA HIS A 56 19.48 -3.86 -10.05
C HIS A 56 19.47 -2.85 -8.89
N MET A 57 18.38 -2.10 -8.69
CA MET A 57 18.21 -1.14 -7.59
C MET A 57 17.47 -1.76 -6.41
N LEU A 58 16.51 -2.65 -6.69
CA LEU A 58 15.59 -3.23 -5.73
C LEU A 58 15.87 -4.72 -5.53
N ASN A 59 17.07 -5.02 -5.04
CA ASN A 59 17.38 -6.38 -4.65
C ASN A 59 16.42 -6.87 -3.53
N PRO A 60 16.27 -8.20 -3.37
CA PRO A 60 15.25 -8.75 -2.47
C PRO A 60 15.46 -8.34 -1.00
N HIS A 61 16.70 -8.13 -0.58
CA HIS A 61 16.99 -7.65 0.77
C HIS A 61 16.50 -6.21 0.99
N THR A 62 16.74 -5.33 0.01
CA THR A 62 16.27 -3.93 0.03
C THR A 62 14.76 -3.85 0.07
N VAL A 63 14.06 -4.58 -0.80
CA VAL A 63 12.59 -4.65 -0.82
C VAL A 63 12.06 -5.10 0.54
N ARG A 64 12.60 -6.20 1.08
CA ARG A 64 12.17 -6.73 2.38
C ARG A 64 12.34 -5.69 3.48
N ALA A 65 13.46 -4.98 3.51
CA ALA A 65 13.72 -3.98 4.52
C ALA A 65 12.78 -2.77 4.41
N ILE A 66 12.49 -2.32 3.18
CA ILE A 66 11.53 -1.23 2.93
C ILE A 66 10.14 -1.64 3.40
N VAL A 67 9.65 -2.81 2.99
CA VAL A 67 8.33 -3.32 3.40
C VAL A 67 8.26 -3.51 4.91
N SER A 68 9.29 -4.08 5.53
CA SER A 68 9.31 -4.29 6.98
C SER A 68 9.28 -2.96 7.75
N ARG A 69 9.99 -1.94 7.27
CA ARG A 69 9.96 -0.60 7.86
C ARG A 69 8.59 0.05 7.71
N ALA A 70 7.96 -0.05 6.53
CA ALA A 70 6.60 0.45 6.30
C ALA A 70 5.59 -0.14 7.29
N LEU A 71 5.60 -1.47 7.44
CA LEU A 71 4.69 -2.17 8.35
C LEU A 71 4.95 -1.84 9.82
N SER A 72 6.21 -1.59 10.21
CA SER A 72 6.53 -1.08 11.55
C SER A 72 5.89 0.28 11.78
N SER A 73 6.01 1.21 10.82
CA SER A 73 5.41 2.54 10.92
C SER A 73 3.89 2.46 11.08
N PHE A 74 3.21 1.60 10.32
CA PHE A 74 1.77 1.40 10.46
C PHE A 74 1.39 0.80 11.83
N ARG A 75 2.18 -0.17 12.33
CA ARG A 75 1.99 -0.74 13.67
C ARG A 75 2.16 0.30 14.78
N GLU A 76 3.03 1.28 14.58
CA GLU A 76 3.23 2.39 15.50
C GLU A 76 2.09 3.42 15.46
N GLY A 77 1.11 3.25 14.56
CA GLY A 77 -0.06 4.12 14.43
C GLY A 77 0.12 5.29 13.46
N TYR A 78 1.23 5.34 12.72
CA TYR A 78 1.44 6.37 11.71
C TYR A 78 0.63 6.05 10.45
N GLY A 79 -0.24 6.99 10.03
CA GLY A 79 -0.97 6.88 8.75
C GLY A 79 -0.08 7.12 7.51
N GLY A 80 1.15 7.58 7.71
CA GLY A 80 2.15 7.67 6.65
C GLY A 80 3.55 7.96 7.17
N ALA A 81 4.56 7.55 6.41
CA ALA A 81 5.96 7.76 6.71
C ALA A 81 6.76 7.96 5.42
N ALA A 82 7.80 8.79 5.47
CA ALA A 82 8.79 8.90 4.39
C ALA A 82 10.19 8.78 5.00
N TRP A 83 11.07 8.03 4.35
CA TRP A 83 12.44 7.82 4.84
C TRP A 83 13.39 7.51 3.69
N ARG A 84 14.67 7.79 3.92
CA ARG A 84 15.75 7.47 2.99
C ARG A 84 16.39 6.13 3.31
N ARG A 85 16.86 5.44 2.28
CA ARG A 85 17.69 4.23 2.37
C ARG A 85 18.72 4.24 1.25
N GLY A 86 19.93 4.71 1.56
CA GLY A 86 20.98 4.88 0.56
C GLY A 86 20.50 5.79 -0.58
N ALA A 87 20.59 5.30 -1.82
CA ALA A 87 20.14 6.00 -3.02
C ALA A 87 18.63 5.93 -3.28
N LEU A 88 17.83 5.46 -2.32
CA LEU A 88 16.38 5.32 -2.45
C LEU A 88 15.64 6.18 -1.41
N HIS A 89 14.43 6.59 -1.79
CA HIS A 89 13.48 7.28 -0.93
C HIS A 89 12.16 6.50 -0.90
N ALA A 90 11.84 5.91 0.24
CA ALA A 90 10.59 5.20 0.43
C ALA A 90 9.54 6.11 1.07
N CYS A 91 8.30 5.99 0.61
CA CYS A 91 7.12 6.58 1.22
C CYS A 91 6.08 5.48 1.42
N ALA A 92 5.46 5.42 2.59
CA ALA A 92 4.39 4.49 2.92
C ALA A 92 3.18 5.27 3.40
N LEU A 93 2.00 4.93 2.90
CA LEU A 93 0.71 5.51 3.27
C LEU A 93 -0.27 4.40 3.66
N GLN A 94 -1.06 4.63 4.69
CA GLN A 94 -2.19 3.79 5.07
C GLN A 94 -3.44 4.68 5.19
N TRP A 95 -4.54 4.23 4.59
CA TRP A 95 -5.82 4.92 4.67
C TRP A 95 -6.99 3.94 4.75
N TRP A 96 -8.15 4.51 5.04
CA TRP A 96 -9.39 3.77 5.24
C TRP A 96 -10.37 4.12 4.15
N GLU A 97 -11.08 3.12 3.65
CA GLU A 97 -12.14 3.31 2.67
C GLU A 97 -13.38 2.52 3.08
N ARG A 98 -14.55 3.10 2.83
CA ARG A 98 -15.83 2.40 2.88
C ARG A 98 -16.47 2.50 1.51
N ARG A 99 -16.69 1.34 0.87
CA ARG A 99 -17.29 1.26 -0.49
C ARG A 99 -16.58 2.18 -1.50
N GLY A 100 -15.25 2.25 -1.44
CA GLY A 100 -14.41 3.09 -2.31
C GLY A 100 -14.34 4.57 -1.92
N VAL A 101 -15.06 5.01 -0.89
CA VAL A 101 -15.01 6.38 -0.39
C VAL A 101 -14.03 6.47 0.78
N PRO A 102 -13.05 7.40 0.77
CA PRO A 102 -12.16 7.60 1.90
C PRO A 102 -12.94 7.95 3.17
N VAL A 103 -12.64 7.23 4.26
CA VAL A 103 -13.19 7.50 5.59
C VAL A 103 -12.07 7.75 6.59
N ARG A 104 -12.38 8.40 7.70
CA ARG A 104 -11.44 8.60 8.80
C ARG A 104 -12.11 8.21 10.11
N PRO A 105 -11.37 7.58 11.02
CA PRO A 105 -11.89 7.33 12.35
C PRO A 105 -12.14 8.66 13.07
N ALA A 106 -13.21 8.74 13.85
CA ALA A 106 -13.53 9.93 14.64
C ALA A 106 -12.39 10.30 15.61
N ARG A 107 -11.71 9.26 16.13
CA ARG A 107 -10.47 9.39 16.90
C ARG A 107 -9.48 8.34 16.39
N PRO A 108 -8.25 8.73 16.02
CA PRO A 108 -7.25 7.74 15.63
C PRO A 108 -6.95 6.81 16.82
N PRO A 109 -6.71 5.49 16.56
CA PRO A 109 -6.27 4.56 17.59
C PRO A 109 -5.06 5.08 18.36
N HIS A 110 -5.07 4.92 19.68
CA HIS A 110 -3.89 5.25 20.48
C HIS A 110 -2.72 4.34 20.08
N PRO A 111 -1.49 4.86 19.86
CA PRO A 111 -0.35 4.06 19.42
C PRO A 111 -0.07 2.84 20.32
N ALA A 112 -0.26 2.97 21.63
CA ALA A 112 -0.07 1.84 22.55
C ALA A 112 -1.09 0.72 22.32
N ALA A 113 -2.34 1.06 21.99
CA ALA A 113 -3.38 0.07 21.70
C ALA A 113 -3.12 -0.64 20.37
N ALA A 114 -2.67 0.08 19.34
CA ALA A 114 -2.23 -0.52 18.08
C ALA A 114 -1.03 -1.46 18.26
N ARG A 115 -0.07 -1.11 19.12
CA ARG A 115 1.10 -1.95 19.44
C ARG A 115 0.76 -3.23 20.21
N ALA A 116 -0.31 -3.19 21.02
CA ALA A 116 -0.80 -4.33 21.79
C ALA A 116 -1.50 -5.39 20.93
N LEU A 117 -1.88 -5.05 19.69
CA LEU A 117 -2.39 -6.02 18.73
C LEU A 117 -1.29 -7.03 18.34
N PRO A 118 -1.67 -8.26 17.93
CA PRO A 118 -0.74 -9.21 17.34
C PRO A 118 0.03 -8.55 16.20
N PRO A 119 1.30 -8.91 15.96
CA PRO A 119 2.08 -8.28 14.91
C PRO A 119 1.39 -8.38 13.54
N PRO A 120 1.50 -7.34 12.68
CA PRO A 120 1.00 -7.40 11.31
C PRO A 120 1.64 -8.59 10.59
N GLY A 121 0.84 -9.65 10.43
CA GLY A 121 1.25 -10.90 9.81
C GLY A 121 0.91 -10.92 8.32
N HIS A 122 0.23 -11.98 7.88
CA HIS A 122 -0.28 -12.14 6.52
C HIS A 122 -1.18 -11.00 6.04
N LEU A 123 -1.45 -10.94 4.74
CA LEU A 123 -2.23 -9.89 4.07
C LEU A 123 -3.59 -9.60 4.75
N ARG A 124 -4.25 -10.63 5.27
CA ARG A 124 -5.55 -10.57 5.97
C ARG A 124 -5.43 -10.94 7.46
N ALA A 125 -4.28 -10.68 8.09
CA ALA A 125 -4.03 -11.03 9.48
C ALA A 125 -5.08 -10.44 10.43
N ALA A 126 -5.31 -11.12 11.56
CA ALA A 126 -6.19 -10.65 12.63
C ALA A 126 -5.88 -9.22 13.09
N PHE A 127 -4.61 -8.82 13.03
CA PHE A 127 -4.14 -7.45 13.24
C PHE A 127 -5.00 -6.41 12.52
N TYR A 128 -5.23 -6.57 11.20
CA TYR A 128 -5.94 -5.55 10.41
C TYR A 128 -7.41 -5.45 10.78
N ARG A 129 -8.05 -6.58 11.09
CA ARG A 129 -9.45 -6.60 11.55
C ARG A 129 -9.59 -5.89 12.90
N GLN A 130 -8.74 -6.26 13.85
CA GLN A 130 -8.71 -5.64 15.18
C GLN A 130 -8.35 -4.16 15.12
N LEU A 131 -7.49 -3.75 14.16
CA LEU A 131 -7.17 -2.35 13.95
C LEU A 131 -8.37 -1.56 13.39
N VAL A 132 -9.18 -2.14 12.50
CA VAL A 132 -10.45 -1.55 12.06
C VAL A 132 -11.39 -1.38 13.26
N ASP A 133 -11.58 -2.42 14.06
CA ASP A 133 -12.49 -2.36 15.23
C ASP A 133 -12.03 -1.32 16.26
N LEU A 134 -10.70 -1.18 16.44
CA LEU A 134 -10.13 -0.14 17.31
C LEU A 134 -10.31 1.28 16.75
N ALA A 135 -10.25 1.44 15.43
CA ALA A 135 -10.41 2.74 14.76
C ALA A 135 -11.89 3.15 14.59
N PHE A 136 -12.79 2.18 14.40
CA PHE A 136 -14.21 2.37 14.12
C PHE A 136 -15.08 1.51 15.05
N PRO A 137 -15.07 1.75 16.38
CA PRO A 137 -15.71 0.87 17.36
C PRO A 137 -17.22 0.74 17.21
N THR A 138 -17.88 1.78 16.68
CA THR A 138 -19.35 1.81 16.52
C THR A 138 -19.79 1.44 15.10
N ASP A 139 -18.87 1.42 14.14
CA ASP A 139 -19.21 1.34 12.71
C ASP A 139 -18.04 0.79 11.86
N SER A 140 -17.56 -0.40 12.19
CA SER A 140 -16.47 -1.07 11.45
C SER A 140 -16.94 -1.73 10.15
N GLN A 141 -18.25 -1.89 9.96
CA GLN A 141 -18.81 -2.62 8.84
C GLN A 141 -18.46 -1.97 7.49
N GLY A 142 -17.91 -2.79 6.59
CA GLY A 142 -17.51 -2.36 5.24
C GLY A 142 -16.31 -1.41 5.19
N VAL A 143 -15.65 -1.15 6.31
CA VAL A 143 -14.39 -0.39 6.34
C VAL A 143 -13.24 -1.29 5.90
N SER A 144 -12.40 -0.78 5.02
CA SER A 144 -11.21 -1.47 4.51
C SER A 144 -9.95 -0.65 4.71
N ILE A 145 -8.84 -1.35 4.95
CA ILE A 145 -7.51 -0.75 5.06
C ILE A 145 -6.81 -0.90 3.73
N LYS A 146 -6.37 0.24 3.20
CA LYS A 146 -5.54 0.32 2.02
C LYS A 146 -4.15 0.79 2.41
N GLU A 147 -3.15 0.23 1.76
CA GLU A 147 -1.76 0.61 1.96
C GLU A 147 -1.07 0.81 0.62
N LEU A 148 -0.16 1.78 0.58
CA LEU A 148 0.67 2.05 -0.58
C LEU A 148 2.11 2.29 -0.11
N ILE A 149 3.05 1.58 -0.71
CA ILE A 149 4.48 1.76 -0.49
C ILE A 149 5.08 2.20 -1.82
N CYS A 150 5.57 3.42 -1.92
CA CYS A 150 6.28 3.94 -3.09
C CYS A 150 7.78 3.97 -2.83
N ILE A 151 8.56 3.63 -3.85
CA ILE A 151 10.02 3.69 -3.82
C ILE A 151 10.47 4.63 -4.93
N HIS A 152 11.12 5.71 -4.55
CA HIS A 152 11.66 6.71 -5.47
C HIS A 152 13.19 6.71 -5.43
N LEU A 153 13.81 7.36 -6.40
CA LEU A 153 15.21 7.75 -6.36
C LEU A 153 15.47 8.71 -5.19
N GLY A 154 16.63 8.57 -4.53
CA GLY A 154 17.00 9.34 -3.34
C GLY A 154 17.09 10.85 -3.54
N LEU A 155 17.20 11.28 -4.80
CA LEU A 155 17.21 12.68 -5.23
C LEU A 155 15.83 13.33 -5.10
N VAL A 156 14.74 12.55 -5.10
CA VAL A 156 13.38 13.08 -4.95
C VAL A 156 13.18 13.61 -3.52
N PRO A 157 12.77 14.88 -3.33
CA PRO A 157 12.49 15.44 -2.01
C PRO A 157 11.33 14.72 -1.30
N ALA A 158 11.34 14.70 0.04
CA ALA A 158 10.32 13.99 0.82
C ALA A 158 8.90 14.50 0.56
N ALA A 159 8.73 15.82 0.49
CA ALA A 159 7.46 16.44 0.18
C ALA A 159 6.93 15.99 -1.20
N THR A 160 7.81 15.95 -2.20
CA THR A 160 7.48 15.50 -3.55
C THR A 160 7.10 14.01 -3.58
N ALA A 161 7.90 13.14 -2.94
CA ALA A 161 7.61 11.71 -2.86
C ALA A 161 6.26 11.43 -2.18
N VAL A 162 5.94 12.15 -1.10
CA VAL A 162 4.65 12.04 -0.41
C VAL A 162 3.51 12.55 -1.29
N GLN A 163 3.70 13.66 -2.01
CA GLN A 163 2.69 14.20 -2.93
C GLN A 163 2.40 13.22 -4.08
N GLN A 164 3.45 12.66 -4.70
CA GLN A 164 3.31 11.64 -5.74
C GLN A 164 2.60 10.39 -5.20
N ALA A 165 2.98 9.91 -4.01
CA ALA A 165 2.32 8.77 -3.37
C ALA A 165 0.82 9.03 -3.11
N ARG A 166 0.44 10.24 -2.69
CA ARG A 166 -0.98 10.60 -2.52
C ARG A 166 -1.74 10.62 -3.85
N ARG A 167 -1.13 11.17 -4.90
CA ARG A 167 -1.74 11.16 -6.25
C ARG A 167 -1.94 9.74 -6.76
N LEU A 168 -0.94 8.88 -6.60
CA LEU A 168 -1.05 7.46 -6.95
C LEU A 168 -2.11 6.74 -6.10
N ALA A 169 -2.19 7.00 -4.79
CA ALA A 169 -3.21 6.41 -3.93
C ALA A 169 -4.64 6.74 -4.38
N HIS A 170 -4.85 7.91 -4.99
CA HIS A 170 -6.15 8.29 -5.54
C HIS A 170 -6.51 7.61 -6.85
N SER A 171 -5.54 7.19 -7.66
CA SER A 171 -5.78 6.61 -8.99
C SER A 171 -5.60 5.08 -9.02
N VAL A 172 -4.94 4.50 -8.02
CA VAL A 172 -4.60 3.07 -7.99
C VAL A 172 -5.82 2.15 -7.95
N HIS A 173 -6.98 2.64 -7.52
CA HIS A 173 -8.23 1.86 -7.55
C HIS A 173 -8.67 1.53 -8.99
N GLU A 174 -8.34 2.38 -9.97
CA GLU A 174 -8.65 2.17 -11.39
C GLU A 174 -7.86 0.97 -11.92
N LEU A 175 -6.64 0.78 -11.41
CA LEU A 175 -5.77 -0.36 -11.71
C LEU A 175 -6.18 -1.64 -10.98
N ALA A 176 -6.70 -1.52 -9.75
CA ALA A 176 -7.10 -2.66 -8.94
C ALA A 176 -8.39 -3.35 -9.44
N GLY A 177 -9.01 -2.83 -10.50
CA GLY A 177 -10.12 -3.48 -11.18
C GLY A 177 -11.44 -3.47 -10.41
N TYR A 178 -11.75 -2.38 -9.70
CA TYR A 178 -13.12 -2.13 -9.25
C TYR A 178 -13.80 -1.19 -10.26
N LYS A 179 -14.60 -1.75 -11.17
CA LYS A 179 -15.76 -1.01 -11.68
C LYS A 179 -16.71 -0.90 -10.49
N PRO A 180 -17.00 0.29 -9.92
CA PRO A 180 -18.26 0.41 -9.22
C PRO A 180 -19.31 0.13 -10.30
N THR A 181 -19.98 -1.02 -10.24
CA THR A 181 -21.27 -1.14 -10.89
C THR A 181 -22.09 -0.03 -10.29
N LEU A 182 -22.19 1.09 -11.00
CA LEU A 182 -23.34 1.96 -10.92
C LEU A 182 -24.52 1.01 -11.12
N ALA A 183 -25.18 0.66 -10.02
CA ALA A 183 -26.53 0.14 -10.06
C ALA A 183 -27.45 1.32 -10.45
N THR A 184 -27.29 1.83 -11.66
CA THR A 184 -28.40 2.06 -12.58
C THR A 184 -28.53 0.70 -13.27
N ASP A 185 -29.46 -0.17 -12.87
CA ASP A 185 -30.88 0.07 -13.07
C ASP A 185 -31.73 -0.45 -11.91
N LEU A 186 -32.38 0.49 -11.22
CA LEU A 186 -33.70 0.28 -10.64
C LEU A 186 -34.64 1.23 -11.39
N LEU A 187 -35.11 0.78 -12.56
CA LEU A 187 -36.42 1.08 -13.14
C LEU A 187 -36.89 -0.15 -13.91
#